data_AF-A0A4R3KTQ5-F1
#
_entry.id   AF-A0A4R3KTQ5-F1
#
_cell.length_a   1.000
_cell.length_b   1.000
_cell.length_c   1.000
_cell.angle_alpha   90.00
_cell.angle_beta   90.00
_cell.angle_gamma   90.00
#
_symmetry.space_group_name_H-M   'P 1'
#
loop_
_entity.id
_entity.type
_entity.pdbx_description
1 polymer ?
#
loop_
_entity_poly.entity_id
_entity_poly.type
_entity_poly.pdbx_seq_one_letter_code
_entity_poly.pdbx_strand_id
1 'polypeptide(L)'
;MTTVHLTDKQLQEFAEVPDNLGPEEMLHISKCESCRLRVRNYTLLYAGLNAMEKPAFDFDLAPLVVGQLPPSRISAPKSKYYWAAVLCACIGTAFVALMVWVYSPQLAVLFRRLPGIGLYMVVIPTSVTFLLQCSAYIKEYKRNLIFGDRSHQLLK
;
A
#
# COMPACT_ATOMS: atom_id res chain seq x y z
N MET A 1 -5.12 46.82 -5.77
CA MET A 1 -5.25 45.51 -6.42
C MET A 1 -5.13 44.44 -5.35
N THR A 2 -6.16 43.63 -5.14
CA THR A 2 -6.21 42.57 -4.13
C THR A 2 -5.38 41.38 -4.59
N THR A 3 -4.06 41.45 -4.35
CA THR A 3 -3.17 40.30 -4.50
C THR A 3 -3.50 39.31 -3.40
N VAL A 4 -4.17 38.22 -3.73
CA VAL A 4 -4.41 37.13 -2.78
C VAL A 4 -3.05 36.60 -2.34
N HIS A 5 -2.74 36.76 -1.05
CA HIS A 5 -1.51 36.26 -0.45
C HIS A 5 -1.67 34.79 -0.07
N LEU A 6 -0.55 34.08 -0.01
CA LEU A 6 -0.50 32.72 0.56
C LEU A 6 -1.00 32.71 2.00
N THR A 7 -1.67 31.62 2.35
CA THR A 7 -2.13 31.39 3.73
C THR A 7 -0.96 31.21 4.67
N ASP A 8 -1.17 31.46 5.96
CA ASP A 8 -0.11 31.31 6.96
C ASP A 8 0.45 29.89 7.02
N LYS A 9 -0.45 28.91 6.91
CA LYS A 9 -0.10 27.48 6.86
C LYS A 9 0.86 27.17 5.71
N GLN A 10 0.58 27.67 4.50
CA GLN A 10 1.44 27.46 3.32
C GLN A 10 2.83 28.09 3.50
N LEU A 11 2.91 29.26 4.15
CA LEU A 11 4.18 29.93 4.42
C LEU A 11 5.01 29.19 5.48
N GLN A 12 4.36 28.65 6.51
CA GLN A 12 5.00 27.83 7.54
C GLN A 12 5.53 26.51 6.97
N GLU A 13 4.71 25.84 6.15
CA GLU A 13 5.08 24.58 5.50
C GLU A 13 6.27 24.78 4.54
N PHE A 14 6.29 25.89 3.79
CA PHE A 14 7.43 26.26 2.96
C PHE A 14 8.72 26.48 3.77
N ALA A 15 8.59 27.12 4.93
CA ALA A 15 9.73 27.46 5.77
C ALA A 15 10.30 26.25 6.53
N GLU A 16 9.47 25.22 6.77
CA GLU A 16 9.88 23.95 7.39
C GLU A 16 10.44 22.98 6.34
N VAL A 17 9.73 22.79 5.22
CA VAL A 17 10.11 21.91 4.10
C VAL A 17 9.84 22.62 2.77
N PRO A 18 10.87 23.22 2.13
CA PRO A 18 10.69 24.00 0.90
C PRO A 18 10.07 23.23 -0.28
N ASP A 19 10.22 21.91 -0.30
CA ASP A 19 9.74 21.03 -1.38
C ASP A 19 8.26 20.65 -1.29
N ASN A 20 7.55 21.03 -0.22
CA ASN A 20 6.14 20.66 -0.02
C ASN A 20 5.13 21.50 -0.80
N LEU A 21 5.54 22.61 -1.42
CA LEU A 21 4.65 23.46 -2.22
C LEU A 21 4.84 23.27 -3.72
N GLY A 22 3.78 23.56 -4.46
CA GLY A 22 3.77 23.53 -5.91
C GLY A 22 4.53 24.70 -6.54
N PRO A 23 4.77 24.61 -7.86
CA PRO A 23 5.56 25.60 -8.60
C PRO A 23 4.92 27.00 -8.63
N GLU A 24 3.58 27.09 -8.55
CA GLU A 24 2.88 28.38 -8.54
C GLU A 24 3.08 29.15 -7.24
N GLU A 25 3.07 28.45 -6.09
CA GLU A 25 3.29 29.09 -4.79
C GLU A 25 4.75 29.54 -4.63
N MET A 26 5.72 28.75 -5.10
CA MET A 26 7.13 29.16 -5.17
C MET A 26 7.32 30.42 -6.00
N LEU A 27 6.67 30.48 -7.17
CA LEU A 27 6.72 31.63 -8.05
C LEU A 27 6.08 32.86 -7.37
N HIS A 28 4.98 32.68 -6.63
CA HIS A 28 4.39 33.76 -5.84
C HIS A 28 5.35 34.31 -4.77
N ILE A 29 6.02 33.44 -4.01
CA ILE A 29 6.99 33.86 -2.96
C ILE A 29 8.14 34.64 -3.58
N SER A 30 8.60 34.27 -4.78
CA SER A 30 9.68 34.98 -5.48
C SER A 30 9.29 36.41 -5.91
N LYS A 31 8.00 36.66 -6.16
CA LYS A 31 7.47 37.92 -6.69
C LYS A 31 6.80 38.81 -5.63
N CYS A 32 6.37 38.25 -4.49
CA CYS A 32 5.66 38.97 -3.44
C CYS A 32 6.57 39.24 -2.23
N GLU A 33 6.95 40.50 -2.05
CA GLU A 33 7.83 40.92 -0.93
C GLU A 33 7.27 40.57 0.44
N SER A 34 5.95 40.74 0.63
CA SER A 34 5.27 40.44 1.89
C SER A 34 5.36 38.96 2.25
N CYS A 35 5.08 38.07 1.29
CA CYS A 35 5.21 36.63 1.50
C CYS A 35 6.67 36.21 1.74
N ARG A 36 7.62 36.81 1.02
CA ARG A 36 9.06 36.55 1.19
C ARG A 36 9.55 36.92 2.59
N LEU A 37 9.15 38.09 3.10
CA LEU A 37 9.48 38.52 4.46
C LEU A 37 8.89 37.58 5.52
N ARG A 38 7.64 37.13 5.34
CA ARG A 38 7.00 36.19 6.27
C ARG A 38 7.70 34.83 6.29
N VAL A 39 8.05 34.28 5.12
CA VAL A 39 8.85 33.05 5.04
C VAL A 39 10.15 33.22 5.80
N ARG A 40 10.89 34.32 5.57
CA ARG A 40 12.16 34.58 6.25
C ARG A 40 12.01 34.61 7.77
N ASN A 41 10.92 35.18 8.29
CA ASN A 41 10.63 35.18 9.72
C ASN A 41 10.41 33.76 10.25
N TYR A 42 9.64 32.93 9.56
CA TYR A 42 9.45 31.53 9.94
C TYR A 42 10.76 30.73 9.87
N THR A 43 11.58 30.93 8.84
CA THR A 43 12.88 30.28 8.74
C THR A 43 13.79 30.65 9.92
N LEU A 44 13.77 31.91 10.36
CA LEU A 44 14.53 32.36 11.53
C LEU A 44 13.99 31.73 12.83
N LEU A 45 12.66 31.66 12.99
CA LEU A 45 12.04 30.98 14.13
C LEU A 45 12.43 29.50 14.18
N TYR A 46 12.35 28.78 13.05
CA TYR A 46 12.76 27.38 12.99
C TYR A 46 14.25 27.19 13.24
N ALA A 47 15.11 28.10 12.77
CA ALA A 47 16.53 28.07 13.10
C ALA A 47 16.77 28.20 14.62
N GLY A 48 16.03 29.08 15.29
CA GLY A 48 16.06 29.21 16.75
C GLY A 48 15.53 27.96 17.47
N LEU A 49 14.43 27.38 16.99
CA LEU A 49 13.87 26.15 17.55
C LEU A 49 14.83 24.96 17.40
N ASN A 50 15.47 24.83 16.25
CA ASN A 50 16.43 23.75 15.97
C ASN A 50 17.77 23.92 16.68
N ALA A 51 18.12 25.16 17.07
CA ALA A 51 19.31 25.45 17.87
C ALA A 51 19.11 25.13 19.36
N MET A 52 17.86 24.99 19.82
CA MET A 52 17.60 24.55 21.19
C MET A 52 17.98 23.08 21.35
N GLU A 53 18.54 22.75 22.51
CA GLU A 53 18.86 21.38 22.85
C GLU A 53 17.58 20.54 22.79
N LYS A 54 17.63 19.43 22.04
CA LYS A 54 16.49 18.53 21.96
C LYS A 54 16.20 18.04 23.37
N PRO A 55 14.96 18.15 23.86
CA PRO A 55 14.61 17.61 25.16
C PRO A 55 14.89 16.11 25.16
N ALA A 56 15.94 15.71 25.86
CA ALA A 56 16.20 14.33 26.18
C ALA A 56 15.35 14.01 27.41
N PHE A 57 14.57 12.96 27.31
CA PHE A 57 13.90 12.42 28.48
C PHE A 57 14.87 11.51 29.20
N ASP A 58 14.96 11.63 30.53
CA ASP A 58 15.79 10.75 31.37
C ASP A 58 15.27 9.31 31.44
N PHE A 59 14.21 9.00 30.70
CA PHE A 59 13.54 7.72 30.64
C PHE A 59 13.12 7.39 29.22
N ASP A 60 12.98 6.09 28.94
CA ASP A 60 12.55 5.61 27.64
C ASP A 60 11.05 5.90 27.43
N LEU A 61 10.74 6.82 26.50
CA LEU A 61 9.36 7.16 26.14
C LEU A 61 8.67 6.10 25.28
N ALA A 62 9.44 5.29 24.55
CA ALA A 62 8.87 4.34 23.61
C ALA A 62 7.86 3.39 24.29
N PRO A 63 8.17 2.70 25.41
CA PRO A 63 7.22 1.80 26.05
C PRO A 63 6.00 2.53 26.63
N LEU A 64 6.15 3.79 27.07
CA LEU A 64 5.05 4.56 27.67
C LEU A 64 4.05 5.05 26.61
N VAL A 65 4.52 5.44 25.42
CA VAL A 65 3.66 5.98 24.36
C VAL A 65 3.08 4.86 23.48
N VAL A 66 3.82 3.77 23.26
CA VAL A 66 3.35 2.66 22.42
C VAL A 66 2.06 2.04 22.96
N GLY A 67 1.91 1.96 24.29
CA GLY A 67 0.68 1.49 24.92
C GLY A 67 -0.53 2.44 24.82
N GLN A 68 -0.30 3.71 24.45
CA GLN A 68 -1.35 4.72 24.28
C GLN A 68 -1.73 4.95 22.82
N LEU A 69 -0.98 4.37 21.87
CA LEU A 69 -1.35 4.42 20.48
C LEU A 69 -2.66 3.65 20.28
N PRO A 70 -3.62 4.22 19.53
CA PRO A 70 -4.81 3.46 19.16
C PRO A 70 -4.36 2.18 18.45
N PRO A 71 -5.01 1.03 18.73
CA PRO A 71 -4.66 -0.23 18.09
C PRO A 71 -4.65 -0.03 16.58
N SER A 72 -3.61 -0.55 15.91
CA SER A 72 -3.44 -0.32 14.49
C SER A 72 -4.73 -0.72 13.75
N ARG A 73 -5.22 0.16 12.88
CA ARG A 73 -6.38 -0.15 12.02
C ARG A 73 -6.05 -1.20 10.97
N ILE A 74 -4.86 -1.79 11.03
CA ILE A 74 -4.47 -3.00 10.29
C ILE A 74 -4.94 -4.22 11.09
N SER A 75 -6.16 -4.19 11.60
CA SER A 75 -6.87 -5.43 11.81
C SER A 75 -7.28 -5.86 10.42
N ALA A 76 -6.64 -6.91 9.90
CA ALA A 76 -7.14 -7.61 8.72
C ALA A 76 -8.65 -7.74 8.91
N PRO A 77 -9.49 -7.28 7.96
CA PRO A 77 -10.92 -7.29 8.14
C PRO A 77 -11.28 -8.73 8.49
N LYS A 78 -11.69 -8.97 9.74
CA LYS A 78 -12.29 -10.24 10.14
C LYS A 78 -13.56 -10.30 9.32
N SER A 79 -13.43 -10.84 8.12
CA SER A 79 -14.44 -10.84 7.09
C SER A 79 -15.65 -11.51 7.70
N LYS A 80 -16.65 -10.69 8.06
CA LYS A 80 -17.93 -11.11 8.65
C LYS A 80 -18.69 -12.09 7.72
N TYR A 81 -18.15 -12.34 6.53
CA TYR A 81 -18.71 -13.15 5.45
C TYR A 81 -17.79 -14.32 5.04
N TYR A 82 -16.90 -14.79 5.91
CA TYR A 82 -16.10 -16.00 5.62
C TYR A 82 -16.98 -17.19 5.20
N TRP A 83 -18.14 -17.34 5.85
CA TRP A 83 -19.13 -18.36 5.48
C TRP A 83 -19.69 -18.16 4.06
N ALA A 84 -19.88 -16.92 3.60
CA ALA A 84 -20.36 -16.64 2.25
C ALA A 84 -19.28 -16.95 1.20
N ALA A 85 -18.01 -16.69 1.50
CA ALA A 85 -16.90 -17.08 0.63
C ALA A 85 -16.79 -18.60 0.49
N VAL A 86 -16.93 -19.34 1.59
CA VAL A 86 -16.97 -20.82 1.59
C VAL A 86 -18.18 -21.32 0.80
N LEU A 87 -19.34 -20.71 0.97
CA LEU A 87 -20.58 -21.11 0.29
C LEU A 87 -20.49 -20.86 -1.23
N CYS A 88 -19.96 -19.71 -1.65
CA CYS A 88 -19.66 -19.43 -3.06
C CYS A 88 -18.64 -20.42 -3.65
N ALA A 89 -17.59 -20.77 -2.90
CA ALA A 89 -16.61 -21.77 -3.33
C ALA A 89 -17.27 -23.15 -3.49
N CYS A 90 -18.10 -23.57 -2.55
CA CYS A 90 -18.83 -24.83 -2.62
C CYS A 90 -19.78 -24.88 -3.83
N ILE A 91 -20.58 -23.82 -4.05
CA ILE A 91 -21.50 -23.74 -5.20
C ILE A 91 -20.71 -23.77 -6.51
N GLY A 92 -19.65 -22.96 -6.62
CA GLY A 92 -18.80 -22.92 -7.81
C GLY A 92 -18.19 -24.30 -8.11
N THR A 93 -17.67 -24.97 -7.08
CA THR A 93 -17.08 -26.31 -7.23
C THR A 93 -18.13 -27.35 -7.62
N ALA A 94 -19.32 -27.31 -7.02
CA ALA A 94 -20.42 -28.21 -7.37
C ALA A 94 -20.90 -28.00 -8.81
N PHE A 95 -20.98 -26.75 -9.26
CA PHE A 95 -21.36 -26.43 -10.65
C PHE A 95 -20.32 -26.93 -11.66
N VAL A 96 -19.04 -26.71 -11.39
CA VAL A 96 -17.95 -27.22 -12.23
C VAL A 96 -17.94 -28.75 -12.25
N ALA A 97 -18.10 -29.41 -11.10
CA ALA A 97 -18.18 -30.87 -11.01
C ALA A 97 -19.37 -31.42 -11.80
N LEU A 98 -20.54 -30.77 -11.70
CA LEU A 98 -21.73 -31.14 -12.47
C LEU A 98 -21.48 -31.02 -13.98
N MET A 99 -20.89 -29.91 -14.43
CA MET A 99 -20.54 -29.70 -15.83
C MET A 99 -19.57 -30.79 -16.32
N VAL A 100 -18.51 -31.08 -15.56
CA VAL A 100 -17.55 -32.13 -15.92
C VAL A 100 -18.23 -33.50 -15.97
N TRP A 101 -19.13 -33.81 -15.05
CA TRP A 101 -19.83 -35.09 -15.07
C TRP A 101 -20.73 -35.22 -16.30
N VAL A 102 -21.59 -34.23 -16.57
CA VAL A 102 -22.52 -34.23 -17.73
C VAL A 102 -21.76 -34.30 -19.05
N TYR A 103 -20.65 -33.57 -19.18
CA TYR A 103 -19.86 -33.50 -20.41
C TYR A 103 -18.69 -34.49 -20.46
N SER A 104 -18.53 -35.37 -19.46
CA SER A 104 -17.41 -36.31 -19.39
C SER A 104 -17.27 -37.22 -20.62
N PRO A 105 -18.33 -37.82 -21.20
CA PRO A 105 -18.15 -38.67 -22.37
C PRO A 105 -17.76 -37.86 -23.61
N GLN A 106 -18.28 -36.63 -23.77
CA GLN A 106 -17.93 -35.75 -24.88
C GLN A 106 -16.49 -35.25 -24.75
N LEU A 107 -16.05 -34.88 -23.53
CA LEU A 107 -14.67 -34.51 -23.25
C LEU A 107 -13.72 -35.67 -23.54
N ALA A 108 -14.03 -36.89 -23.12
CA ALA A 108 -13.19 -38.06 -23.39
C ALA A 108 -13.04 -38.35 -24.89
N VAL A 109 -14.10 -38.17 -25.67
CA VAL A 109 -14.05 -38.30 -27.14
C VAL A 109 -13.26 -37.15 -27.78
N LEU A 110 -13.43 -35.92 -27.28
CA LEU A 110 -12.69 -34.75 -27.74
C LEU A 110 -11.18 -34.94 -27.52
N PHE A 111 -10.77 -35.38 -26.33
CA PHE A 111 -9.35 -35.64 -26.00
C PHE A 111 -8.78 -36.84 -26.78
N ARG A 112 -9.58 -37.86 -27.10
CA ARG A 112 -9.12 -38.98 -27.96
C ARG A 112 -9.00 -38.61 -29.44
N ARG A 113 -9.81 -37.66 -29.92
CA ARG A 113 -9.81 -37.24 -31.33
C ARG A 113 -9.01 -35.97 -31.60
N LEU A 114 -8.54 -35.28 -30.56
CA LEU A 114 -7.72 -34.09 -30.73
C LEU A 114 -6.35 -34.50 -31.30
N PRO A 115 -5.92 -33.92 -32.43
CA PRO A 115 -4.53 -34.08 -32.86
C PRO A 115 -3.61 -33.51 -31.78
N GLY A 116 -2.44 -34.11 -31.57
CA GLY A 116 -1.53 -33.75 -30.48
C GLY A 116 -1.19 -32.24 -30.41
N ILE A 117 -1.22 -31.55 -31.56
CA ILE A 117 -1.03 -30.09 -31.68
C ILE A 117 -2.09 -29.30 -30.89
N GLY A 118 -3.36 -29.72 -30.92
CA GLY A 118 -4.44 -29.09 -30.17
C GLY A 118 -4.27 -29.24 -28.66
N LEU A 119 -3.73 -30.38 -28.22
CA LEU A 119 -3.42 -30.61 -26.81
C LEU A 119 -2.30 -29.66 -26.33
N TYR A 120 -1.24 -29.51 -27.13
CA TYR A 120 -0.14 -28.59 -26.80
C TYR A 120 -0.60 -27.13 -26.70
N MET A 121 -1.50 -26.70 -27.59
CA MET A 121 -2.05 -25.33 -27.53
C MET A 121 -2.83 -25.04 -26.25
N VAL A 122 -3.41 -26.04 -25.58
CA VAL A 122 -4.12 -25.85 -24.31
C VAL A 122 -3.18 -26.03 -23.13
N VAL A 123 -2.37 -27.09 -23.12
CA VAL A 123 -1.51 -27.43 -21.96
C VAL A 123 -0.42 -26.38 -21.73
N ILE A 124 0.22 -25.88 -22.79
CA ILE A 124 1.32 -24.91 -22.66
C ILE A 124 0.86 -23.60 -21.99
N PRO A 125 -0.14 -22.87 -22.48
CA PRO A 125 -0.54 -21.60 -21.85
C PRO A 125 -1.14 -21.80 -20.46
N THR A 126 -1.84 -22.91 -20.22
CA THR A 126 -2.38 -23.22 -18.89
C THR A 126 -1.25 -23.48 -17.89
N SER A 127 -0.19 -24.17 -18.32
CA SER A 127 0.99 -24.42 -17.48
C SER A 127 1.76 -23.13 -17.21
N VAL A 128 1.93 -22.27 -18.21
CA VAL A 128 2.63 -20.98 -18.05
C VAL A 128 1.86 -20.06 -17.10
N THR A 129 0.55 -19.93 -17.27
CA THR A 129 -0.27 -19.08 -16.39
C THR A 129 -0.26 -19.60 -14.95
N PHE A 130 -0.30 -20.92 -14.75
CA PHE A 130 -0.18 -21.53 -13.43
C PHE A 130 1.19 -21.24 -12.77
N LEU A 131 2.30 -21.42 -13.50
CA LEU A 131 3.64 -21.13 -13.00
C LEU A 131 3.81 -19.65 -12.62
N LEU A 132 3.28 -18.73 -13.44
CA LEU A 132 3.30 -17.30 -13.14
C LEU A 132 2.52 -16.99 -11.86
N GLN A 133 1.31 -17.53 -11.71
CA GLN A 133 0.51 -17.32 -10.49
C GLN A 133 1.19 -17.91 -9.25
N CYS A 134 1.73 -19.13 -9.33
CA CYS A 134 2.51 -19.72 -8.23
C CYS A 134 3.71 -18.86 -7.86
N SER A 135 4.44 -18.34 -8.85
CA SER A 135 5.60 -17.49 -8.61
C SER A 135 5.21 -16.18 -7.91
N ALA A 136 4.09 -15.57 -8.32
CA ALA A 136 3.57 -14.34 -7.71
C ALA A 136 3.14 -14.60 -6.26
N TYR A 137 2.45 -15.71 -6.00
CA TYR A 137 2.04 -16.09 -4.66
C TYR A 137 3.23 -16.36 -3.73
N ILE A 138 4.25 -17.09 -4.21
CA ILE A 138 5.48 -17.34 -3.45
C ILE A 138 6.22 -16.02 -3.17
N LYS A 139 6.30 -15.12 -4.15
CA LYS A 139 6.93 -13.80 -3.99
C LYS A 139 6.20 -12.97 -2.93
N GLU A 140 4.88 -13.00 -2.93
CA GLU A 140 4.05 -12.31 -1.94
C GLU A 140 4.19 -12.92 -0.54
N TYR A 141 4.22 -14.25 -0.43
CA TYR A 141 4.48 -14.94 0.82
C TYR A 141 5.86 -14.61 1.39
N LYS A 142 6.91 -14.62 0.56
CA LYS A 142 8.27 -14.20 0.96
C LYS A 142 8.34 -12.74 1.40
N ARG A 143 7.64 -11.84 0.70
CA ARG A 143 7.54 -10.43 1.08
C ARG A 143 6.93 -10.29 2.47
N ASN A 144 5.79 -10.95 2.72
CA ASN A 144 5.11 -10.87 4.01
C ASN A 144 5.94 -11.47 5.16
N LEU A 145 6.74 -12.50 4.90
CA LEU A 145 7.70 -13.05 5.88
C LEU A 145 8.85 -12.07 6.19
N ILE A 146 9.48 -11.47 5.18
CA ILE A 146 10.62 -10.56 5.38
C ILE A 146 10.18 -9.25 6.07
N PHE A 147 8.99 -8.74 5.77
CA PHE A 147 8.44 -7.56 6.45
C PHE A 147 7.83 -7.89 7.83
N GLY A 148 7.26 -9.09 8.01
CA GLY A 148 6.74 -9.57 9.28
C GLY A 148 7.82 -9.82 10.33
N ASP A 149 8.98 -10.38 9.93
CA ASP A 149 10.13 -10.59 10.82
C ASP A 149 10.73 -9.25 11.31
N ARG A 150 10.76 -8.23 10.43
CA ARG A 150 11.25 -6.89 10.78
C ARG A 150 10.35 -6.16 11.78
N SER A 151 9.03 -6.41 11.75
CA SER A 151 8.10 -5.86 12.76
C SER A 151 8.24 -6.50 14.14
N HIS A 152 8.71 -7.75 14.23
CA HIS A 152 8.97 -8.42 15.51
C HIS A 152 10.32 -8.04 16.12
N GLN A 153 11.32 -7.67 15.31
CA GLN A 153 12.62 -7.20 15.82
C GLN A 153 12.61 -5.75 16.31
N LEU A 154 11.69 -4.89 15.82
CA LEU A 154 11.53 -3.51 16.31
C LEU A 154 10.71 -3.40 17.62
N LEU A 155 10.29 -4.53 18.19
CA LEU A 155 9.52 -4.64 19.44
C LEU A 155 10.31 -5.33 20.57
N LYS A 156 11.62 -5.50 20.42
CA LYS A 156 12.56 -5.92 21.47
C LYS A 156 13.61 -4.86 21.68
#